data_AF-A0A7C5TDK8-F1
#
_entry.id   AF-A0A7C5TDK8-F1
#
_cell.length_a   1.000
_cell.length_b   1.000
_cell.length_c   1.000
_cell.angle_alpha   90.00
_cell.angle_beta   90.00
_cell.angle_gamma   90.00
#
_symmetry.space_group_name_H-M   'P 1'
#
loop_
_entity.id
_entity.type
_entity.pdbx_description
1 polymer ?
#
loop_
_entity_poly.entity_id
_entity_poly.type
_entity_poly.pdbx_seq_one_letter_code
_entity_poly.pdbx_strand_id
1 'polypeptide(L)'
;MILDGKTLDFLIEPLPHPKPILLVTLDEIYRGVTSPVELIEKSLSIIRNNSRLNAFITILENEALKMANEVERRLGQGLPLGPLAGLPISIKDNIYMRGVRTTMASKIF
;
A
#
# COMPACT_ATOMS: atom_id res chain seq x y z
N MET A 1 42.57 -5.92 -13.26
CA MET A 1 42.18 -5.48 -11.92
C MET A 1 41.42 -6.63 -11.27
N ILE A 2 42.12 -7.46 -10.49
CA ILE A 2 41.52 -8.62 -9.81
C ILE A 2 40.97 -8.06 -8.48
N LEU A 3 39.65 -8.09 -8.30
CA LEU A 3 39.03 -7.71 -7.04
C LEU A 3 39.45 -8.73 -5.98
N ASP A 4 39.92 -8.26 -4.82
CA ASP A 4 40.31 -9.14 -3.72
C ASP A 4 39.07 -9.79 -3.07
N GLY A 5 39.29 -10.88 -2.32
CA GLY A 5 38.20 -11.62 -1.66
C GLY A 5 37.34 -10.77 -0.73
N LYS A 6 37.91 -9.73 -0.11
CA LYS A 6 37.18 -8.76 0.73
C LYS A 6 36.20 -7.90 -0.05
N THR A 7 36.52 -7.58 -1.30
CA THR A 7 35.60 -6.84 -2.19
C THR A 7 34.47 -7.74 -2.67
N LEU A 8 34.69 -9.07 -2.76
CA LEU A 8 33.64 -10.04 -3.07
C LEU A 8 32.67 -10.23 -1.89
N ASP A 9 33.16 -10.21 -0.65
CA ASP A 9 32.32 -10.36 0.55
C ASP A 9 31.29 -9.22 0.67
N PHE A 10 31.64 -7.99 0.29
CA PHE A 10 30.71 -6.84 0.27
C PHE A 10 29.60 -6.97 -0.79
N LEU A 11 29.81 -7.79 -1.83
CA LEU A 11 28.80 -8.08 -2.86
C LEU A 11 27.88 -9.25 -2.47
N ILE A 12 28.18 -9.97 -1.38
CA ILE A 12 27.50 -11.19 -0.94
C ILE A 12 26.77 -11.00 0.40
N GLU A 13 27.19 -10.03 1.24
CA GLU A 13 26.43 -9.71 2.45
C GLU A 13 25.06 -9.11 2.08
N PRO A 14 23.94 -9.73 2.52
CA PRO A 14 22.62 -9.15 2.28
C PRO A 14 22.57 -7.78 2.95
N LEU A 15 22.36 -6.74 2.14
CA LEU A 15 22.13 -5.39 2.63
C LEU A 15 21.11 -5.45 3.77
N PRO A 16 21.30 -4.71 4.87
CA PRO A 16 20.33 -4.69 5.97
C PRO A 16 18.96 -4.35 5.38
N HIS A 17 18.11 -5.37 5.29
CA HIS A 17 16.78 -5.17 4.75
C HIS A 17 16.05 -4.33 5.78
N PRO A 18 15.66 -3.07 5.46
CA PRO A 18 14.75 -2.36 6.34
C PRO A 18 13.56 -3.28 6.56
N LYS A 19 13.09 -3.40 7.81
CA LYS A 19 11.95 -4.26 8.13
C LYS A 19 10.88 -4.03 7.06
N PRO A 20 10.38 -5.10 6.40
CA PRO A 20 9.50 -4.93 5.26
C PRO A 20 8.27 -4.14 5.71
N ILE A 21 8.14 -2.93 5.17
CA ILE A 21 7.21 -1.92 5.68
C ILE A 21 5.77 -2.43 5.75
N LEU A 22 5.39 -3.32 4.83
CA LEU A 22 4.08 -3.97 4.83
C LEU A 22 3.83 -4.84 6.07
N LEU A 23 4.81 -5.66 6.49
CA LEU A 23 4.66 -6.50 7.68
C LEU A 23 4.64 -5.64 8.95
N VAL A 24 5.43 -4.56 8.97
CA VAL A 24 5.44 -3.61 10.10
C VAL A 24 4.08 -2.92 10.22
N THR A 25 3.55 -2.38 9.12
CA THR A 25 2.25 -1.71 9.13
C THR A 25 1.11 -2.67 9.44
N LEU A 26 1.16 -3.92 8.98
CA LEU A 26 0.18 -4.94 9.38
C LEU A 26 0.23 -5.21 10.88
N ASP A 27 1.42 -5.39 11.46
CA ASP A 27 1.58 -5.56 12.91
C ASP A 27 1.05 -4.33 13.68
N GLU A 28 1.33 -3.12 13.20
CA GLU A 28 0.80 -1.88 13.78
C GLU A 28 -0.74 -1.83 13.75
N ILE A 29 -1.38 -2.27 12.65
CA ILE A 29 -2.84 -2.41 12.56
C ILE A 29 -3.34 -3.43 13.59
N TYR A 30 -2.75 -4.64 13.62
CA TYR A 30 -3.18 -5.70 14.54
C TYR A 30 -3.01 -5.33 16.01
N ARG A 31 -1.97 -4.55 16.34
CA ARG A 31 -1.70 -4.06 17.70
C ARG A 31 -2.48 -2.78 18.04
N GLY A 32 -3.23 -2.22 17.10
CA GLY A 32 -3.97 -0.97 17.28
C GLY A 32 -3.07 0.27 17.44
N VAL A 33 -1.82 0.20 16.97
CA VAL A 33 -0.90 1.35 16.91
C VAL A 33 -1.34 2.34 15.82
N THR A 34 -1.94 1.82 14.75
CA THR A 34 -2.63 2.61 13.74
C THR A 34 -3.87 1.86 13.27
N SER A 35 -4.69 2.52 12.46
CA SER A 35 -5.95 1.99 11.96
C SER A 35 -6.00 1.98 10.43
N PRO A 36 -6.74 1.04 9.80
CA PRO A 36 -6.97 1.08 8.36
C PRO A 36 -7.56 2.41 7.88
N VAL A 37 -8.43 3.02 8.69
CA VAL A 37 -9.08 4.31 8.39
C VAL A 37 -8.04 5.43 8.41
N GLU A 38 -7.22 5.52 9.46
CA GLU A 38 -6.13 6.50 9.57
C GLU A 38 -5.16 6.40 8.37
N LEU A 39 -4.81 5.18 7.96
CA LEU A 39 -3.90 4.94 6.84
C LEU A 39 -4.50 5.40 5.50
N ILE A 40 -5.80 5.20 5.27
CA ILE A 40 -6.48 5.71 4.07
C ILE A 40 -6.58 7.23 4.11
N GLU A 41 -6.98 7.83 5.23
CA GLU A 41 -7.08 9.29 5.36
C GLU A 41 -5.72 9.97 5.13
N LYS A 42 -4.65 9.41 5.71
CA LYS A 42 -3.28 9.87 5.49
C LYS A 42 -2.87 9.74 4.03
N SER A 43 -3.19 8.62 3.39
CA SER A 43 -2.88 8.37 1.98
C SER A 43 -3.60 9.38 1.07
N LEU A 44 -4.90 9.62 1.30
CA LEU A 44 -5.69 10.61 0.57
C LEU A 44 -5.17 12.03 0.77
N SER A 45 -4.76 12.38 1.99
CA SER A 45 -4.11 13.66 2.30
C SER A 45 -2.81 13.83 1.50
N ILE A 46 -1.95 12.81 1.45
CA ILE A 46 -0.72 12.81 0.66
C ILE A 46 -1.04 12.98 -0.84
N ILE A 47 -2.03 12.26 -1.36
CA ILE A 47 -2.45 12.37 -2.77
C ILE A 47 -2.87 13.80 -3.09
N ARG A 48 -3.73 14.41 -2.26
CA ARG A 48 -4.20 15.80 -2.45
C ARG A 48 -3.05 16.80 -2.42
N ASN A 49 -2.17 16.69 -1.43
CA ASN A 49 -1.04 17.61 -1.24
C ASN A 49 0.03 17.46 -2.31
N ASN A 50 0.08 16.33 -3.03
CA ASN A 50 1.05 16.04 -4.08
C ASN A 50 0.40 15.92 -5.47
N SER A 51 -0.73 16.59 -5.70
CA SER A 51 -1.49 16.53 -6.96
C SER A 51 -0.65 16.84 -8.21
N ARG A 52 0.38 17.69 -8.08
CA ARG A 52 1.32 18.00 -9.19
C ARG A 52 2.07 16.79 -9.73
N LEU A 53 2.25 15.73 -8.93
CA LEU A 53 2.88 14.48 -9.39
C LEU A 53 2.03 13.74 -10.43
N ASN A 54 0.71 14.00 -10.48
CA ASN A 54 -0.23 13.34 -11.40
C ASN A 54 -0.12 11.80 -11.36
N ALA A 55 0.05 11.24 -10.16
CA ALA A 55 0.32 9.81 -9.97
C ALA A 55 -0.92 8.91 -10.07
N PHE A 56 -2.13 9.48 -9.98
CA PHE A 56 -3.39 8.74 -9.95
C PHE A 56 -4.35 9.28 -11.03
N ILE A 57 -4.99 8.37 -11.77
CA ILE A 57 -6.03 8.70 -12.78
C ILE A 57 -7.40 8.72 -12.12
N THR A 58 -7.73 7.65 -11.38
CA THR A 58 -9.00 7.48 -10.67
C THR A 58 -8.70 7.32 -9.19
N ILE A 59 -9.35 8.13 -8.34
CA ILE A 59 -9.25 8.05 -6.88
C ILE A 59 -10.59 7.55 -6.34
N LEU A 60 -10.59 6.41 -5.64
CA LEU A 60 -11.76 5.76 -5.06
C LEU A 60 -11.91 6.11 -3.58
N GLU A 61 -12.01 7.40 -3.26
CA GLU A 61 -11.96 7.91 -1.88
C GLU A 61 -13.06 7.32 -0.98
N ASN A 62 -14.31 7.35 -1.44
CA ASN A 62 -15.45 6.87 -0.66
C ASN A 62 -15.41 5.35 -0.46
N GLU A 63 -15.08 4.61 -1.50
CA GLU A 63 -14.98 3.16 -1.48
C GLU A 63 -13.83 2.70 -0.58
N ALA A 64 -12.68 3.36 -0.66
CA ALA A 64 -11.52 3.06 0.18
C ALA A 64 -11.82 3.30 1.67
N LEU A 65 -12.45 4.42 2.02
CA LEU A 65 -12.89 4.69 3.39
C LEU A 65 -13.93 3.67 3.87
N LYS A 66 -14.92 3.32 3.04
CA LYS A 66 -15.92 2.30 3.38
C LYS A 66 -15.28 0.94 3.65
N MET A 67 -14.32 0.52 2.83
CA MET A 67 -13.59 -0.73 3.03
C MET A 67 -12.72 -0.70 4.30
N ALA A 68 -12.03 0.41 4.57
CA ALA A 68 -11.22 0.58 5.76
C ALA A 68 -12.06 0.48 7.05
N ASN A 69 -13.21 1.18 7.09
CA ASN A 69 -14.16 1.10 8.20
C ASN A 69 -14.65 -0.33 8.44
N GLU A 70 -14.97 -1.06 7.36
CA GLU A 70 -15.41 -2.45 7.49
C GLU A 70 -14.31 -3.38 8.03
N VAL A 71 -13.06 -3.20 7.58
CA VAL A 71 -11.91 -3.96 8.10
C VAL A 71 -11.69 -3.65 9.58
N GLU A 72 -11.68 -2.37 9.96
CA GLU A 72 -11.49 -1.94 11.35
C GLU A 72 -12.59 -2.48 12.28
N ARG A 73 -13.85 -2.41 11.84
CA ARG A 73 -14.99 -2.99 12.56
C ARG A 73 -14.82 -4.50 12.77
N ARG A 74 -14.42 -5.25 11.73
CA ARG A 74 -14.19 -6.69 11.81
C ARG A 74 -13.00 -7.04 12.71
N LEU A 75 -11.93 -6.25 12.65
CA LEU A 75 -10.75 -6.40 13.50
C LEU A 75 -11.14 -6.24 14.98
N GLY A 76 -11.90 -5.18 15.31
CA GLY A 76 -12.39 -4.96 16.68
C GLY A 76 -13.33 -6.03 17.20
N GLN A 77 -13.99 -6.78 16.31
CA GLN A 77 -14.83 -7.93 16.65
C GLN A 77 -14.06 -9.26 16.72
N GLY A 78 -12.74 -9.27 16.44
CA GLY A 78 -11.95 -10.50 16.37
C GLY A 78 -12.37 -11.43 15.23
N LEU A 79 -13.05 -10.90 14.20
CA LEU A 79 -13.48 -11.70 13.06
C LEU A 79 -12.27 -12.03 12.16
N PRO A 80 -12.27 -13.20 11.47
CA PRO A 80 -11.21 -13.56 10.55
C PRO A 80 -11.01 -12.48 9.47
N LEU A 81 -9.76 -12.18 9.14
CA LEU A 81 -9.37 -11.23 8.10
C LEU A 81 -8.42 -11.88 7.09
N GLY A 82 -8.38 -11.34 5.87
CA GLY A 82 -7.38 -11.72 4.89
C GLY A 82 -5.98 -11.23 5.29
N PRO A 83 -4.91 -11.83 4.74
CA PRO A 83 -3.53 -11.57 5.18
C PRO A 83 -3.05 -10.12 4.98
N LEU A 84 -3.70 -9.36 4.09
CA LEU A 84 -3.38 -7.96 3.79
C LEU A 84 -4.51 -6.99 4.18
N ALA A 85 -5.51 -7.46 4.95
CA ALA A 85 -6.66 -6.64 5.29
C ALA A 85 -6.23 -5.38 6.06
N GLY A 86 -6.65 -4.22 5.56
CA GLY A 86 -6.41 -2.93 6.21
C GLY A 86 -5.24 -2.14 5.63
N LEU A 87 -4.43 -2.74 4.77
CA LEU A 87 -3.39 -2.02 4.05
C LEU A 87 -3.98 -1.23 2.85
N PRO A 88 -3.66 0.08 2.72
CA PRO A 88 -3.91 0.81 1.49
C PRO A 88 -3.11 0.22 0.33
N ILE A 89 -3.75 0.08 -0.82
CA ILE A 89 -3.08 -0.30 -2.07
C ILE A 89 -3.55 0.61 -3.20
N SER A 90 -2.67 0.83 -4.18
CA SER A 90 -3.03 1.41 -5.47
C SER A 90 -2.92 0.35 -6.55
N ILE A 91 -3.78 0.46 -7.57
CA ILE A 91 -3.82 -0.48 -8.69
C ILE A 91 -3.47 0.31 -9.94
N LYS A 92 -2.56 -0.24 -10.76
CA LYS A 92 -2.21 0.36 -12.04
C LYS A 92 -3.44 0.36 -12.95
N ASP A 93 -3.72 1.48 -13.62
CA ASP A 93 -4.92 1.68 -14.46
C ASP A 93 -4.92 0.87 -15.78
N ASN A 94 -4.11 -0.17 -15.87
CA ASN A 94 -4.17 -1.20 -16.91
C ASN A 94 -4.62 -2.56 -16.35
N ILE A 95 -5.03 -2.61 -15.08
CA ILE A 95 -5.58 -3.78 -14.39
C ILE A 95 -7.07 -3.53 -14.20
N TYR A 96 -7.90 -4.45 -14.70
CA TYR A 96 -9.36 -4.32 -14.59
C TYR A 96 -9.84 -4.47 -13.15
N MET A 97 -10.63 -3.51 -12.71
CA MET A 97 -11.34 -3.53 -11.44
C MET A 97 -12.85 -3.52 -11.70
N ARG A 98 -13.58 -4.43 -11.06
CA ARG A 98 -15.04 -4.55 -11.27
C ARG A 98 -15.75 -3.25 -10.87
N GLY A 99 -16.51 -2.68 -11.79
CA GLY A 99 -17.31 -1.47 -11.55
C GLY A 99 -16.49 -0.17 -11.47
N VAL A 100 -15.20 -0.22 -11.78
CA VAL A 100 -14.31 0.95 -11.81
C VAL A 100 -13.84 1.18 -13.23
N ARG A 101 -13.77 2.45 -13.66
CA ARG A 101 -13.23 2.81 -14.98
C ARG A 101 -11.76 2.43 -15.08
N THR A 102 -11.37 1.79 -16.18
CA THR A 102 -9.98 1.48 -16.53
C THR A 102 -9.67 2.16 -17.85
N THR A 103 -8.70 3.10 -17.89
CA THR A 103 -8.41 3.88 -19.10
C THR A 103 -7.17 3.40 -19.86
N MET A 104 -6.36 2.55 -19.24
CA MET A 104 -5.01 2.20 -19.73
C MET A 104 -4.14 3.44 -20.00
N ALA A 105 -4.41 4.57 -19.32
CA ALA A 105 -3.82 5.88 -19.60
C ALA A 105 -3.95 6.31 -21.07
N SER A 106 -5.04 5.92 -21.75
CA SER A 106 -5.30 6.21 -23.16
C SER A 106 -6.67 6.87 -23.34
N LYS A 107 -6.78 7.74 -24.35
CA LYS A 107 -8.03 8.42 -24.72
C LYS A 107 -9.04 7.53 -25.43
N ILE A 108 -8.66 6.31 -25.79
CA ILE A 108 -9.52 5.34 -26.49
C ILE A 108 -10.59 4.76 -25.54
N PHE A 109 -10.35 4.79 -24.23
CA PHE A 109 -11.14 4.12 -23.20
C PHE A 109 -11.90 5.09 -22.26
#